data_AF-A0A7M2C964-F1
#
_entry.id   AF-A0A7M2C964-F1
#
_cell.length_a   1.000
_cell.length_b   1.000
_cell.length_c   1.000
_cell.angle_alpha   90.00
_cell.angle_beta   90.00
_cell.angle_gamma   90.00
#
_symmetry.space_group_name_H-M   'P 1'
#
loop_
_entity.id
_entity.type
_entity.pdbx_description
1 polymer ?
#
loop_
_entity_poly.entity_id
_entity_poly.type
_entity_poly.pdbx_seq_one_letter_code
_entity_poly.pdbx_strand_id
1 'polypeptide(L)'
;MTNPFDHAYDAALRREEDDRNRELQNQRADAANRQHARDVAEPYLLNVAPAVLRRLTGLGIEPITANVGGQPAWLAPAPPTKVPYWPLQATYGPDGRITALYGTQLCLTAEGYFVLNPSLPGPQGFTELLDSVYVIRQQPLYSNVEHSAPVVVEDGTDRVCVATHGYDNAIVTEFSDHVAEQVRLLHRASQLGPIWNH
;
A
#
# COMPACT_ATOMS: atom_id res chain seq x y z
N MET A 1 8.48 37.76 -49.56
CA MET A 1 9.02 38.02 -48.22
C MET A 1 8.00 37.48 -47.23
N THR A 2 8.36 36.44 -46.49
CA THR A 2 7.48 35.76 -45.54
C THR A 2 7.38 36.56 -44.24
N ASN A 3 6.19 36.69 -43.67
CA ASN A 3 5.93 37.54 -42.52
C ASN A 3 6.54 36.94 -41.24
N PRO A 4 7.37 37.68 -40.49
CA PRO A 4 7.98 37.19 -39.24
C PRO A 4 6.95 36.83 -38.14
N PHE A 5 5.74 37.39 -38.19
CA PHE A 5 4.64 37.00 -37.29
C PHE A 5 4.10 35.61 -37.59
N ASP A 6 4.03 35.21 -38.87
CA ASP A 6 3.59 33.86 -39.27
C ASP A 6 4.61 32.82 -38.80
N HIS A 7 5.92 33.14 -38.86
CA HIS A 7 6.97 32.27 -38.34
C HIS A 7 6.96 32.12 -36.81
N ALA A 8 6.65 33.19 -36.07
CA ALA A 8 6.54 33.13 -34.61
C ALA A 8 5.28 32.37 -34.17
N TYR A 9 4.19 32.51 -34.91
CA TYR A 9 2.93 31.79 -34.68
C TYR A 9 3.08 30.29 -34.97
N ASP A 10 3.69 29.93 -36.10
CA ASP A 10 4.00 28.53 -36.44
C ASP A 10 4.96 27.88 -35.43
N ALA A 11 5.93 28.64 -34.92
CA ALA A 11 6.84 28.16 -33.89
C ALA A 11 6.15 27.96 -32.53
N ALA A 12 5.17 28.82 -32.19
CA ALA A 12 4.36 28.66 -30.98
C ALA A 12 3.43 27.44 -31.08
N LEU A 13 2.76 27.26 -32.21
CA LEU A 13 1.91 26.08 -32.48
C LEU A 13 2.70 24.77 -32.43
N ARG A 14 3.91 24.72 -33.01
CA ARG A 14 4.77 23.54 -32.93
C ARG A 14 5.19 23.22 -31.50
N ARG A 15 5.48 24.23 -30.68
CA ARG A 15 5.81 24.02 -29.26
C ARG A 15 4.62 23.48 -28.47
N GLU A 16 3.43 24.02 -28.70
CA GLU A 16 2.20 23.52 -28.07
C GLU A 16 1.90 22.08 -28.48
N GLU A 17 2.10 21.74 -29.76
CA GLU A 17 1.95 20.38 -30.26
C GLU A 17 3.01 19.42 -29.69
N ASP A 18 4.27 19.86 -29.59
CA ASP A 18 5.36 19.08 -28.99
C ASP A 18 5.13 18.84 -27.49
N ASP A 19 4.67 19.87 -26.76
CA ASP A 19 4.34 19.77 -25.33
C ASP A 19 3.16 18.83 -25.11
N ARG A 20 2.10 18.94 -25.91
CA ARG A 20 0.95 18.02 -25.89
C ARG A 20 1.38 16.58 -26.23
N ASN A 21 2.24 16.41 -27.23
CA ASN A 21 2.74 15.09 -27.62
C ASN A 21 3.60 14.47 -26.51
N ARG A 22 4.43 15.27 -25.84
CA ARG A 22 5.22 14.84 -24.68
C ARG A 22 4.32 14.46 -23.50
N GLU A 23 3.28 15.24 -23.23
CA GLU A 23 2.30 14.93 -22.18
C GLU A 23 1.58 13.61 -22.47
N LEU A 24 1.11 13.41 -23.71
CA LEU A 24 0.49 12.14 -24.14
C LEU A 24 1.44 10.96 -24.03
N GLN A 25 2.73 11.14 -24.35
CA GLN A 25 3.74 10.09 -24.17
C GLN A 25 3.95 9.75 -22.70
N ASN A 26 4.04 10.75 -21.82
CA ASN A 26 4.16 10.54 -20.37
C ASN A 26 2.94 9.79 -19.82
N GLN A 27 1.72 10.22 -20.18
CA GLN A 27 0.48 9.55 -19.76
C GLN A 27 0.44 8.08 -20.18
N ARG A 28 0.91 7.76 -21.40
CA ARG A 28 1.00 6.38 -21.89
C ARG A 28 2.04 5.57 -21.12
N ALA A 29 3.21 6.15 -20.84
CA ALA A 29 4.25 5.50 -20.05
C ALA A 29 3.78 5.22 -18.62
N ASP A 30 3.09 6.17 -17.98
CA ASP A 30 2.54 6.01 -16.64
C ASP A 30 1.43 4.95 -16.59
N ALA A 31 0.60 4.88 -17.63
CA ALA A 31 -0.40 3.82 -17.76
C ALA A 31 0.23 2.44 -17.93
N ALA A 32 1.27 2.32 -18.77
CA ALA A 32 2.01 1.07 -18.96
C ALA A 32 2.71 0.61 -17.68
N ASN A 33 3.34 1.53 -16.95
CA ASN A 33 4.01 1.24 -15.68
C ASN A 33 3.01 0.77 -14.62
N ARG A 34 1.84 1.42 -14.50
CA ARG A 34 0.79 0.98 -13.57
C ARG A 34 0.24 -0.39 -13.93
N GLN A 35 -0.01 -0.66 -15.22
CA GLN A 35 -0.46 -1.97 -15.65
C GLN A 35 0.59 -3.05 -15.34
N HIS A 36 1.86 -2.79 -15.64
CA HIS A 36 2.94 -3.71 -15.31
C HIS A 36 3.03 -3.98 -13.80
N ALA A 37 2.96 -2.93 -12.97
CA ALA A 37 3.02 -3.06 -11.52
C ALA A 37 1.84 -3.90 -11.00
N ARG A 38 0.64 -3.71 -11.56
CA ARG A 38 -0.53 -4.54 -11.28
C ARG A 38 -0.31 -5.99 -11.69
N ASP A 39 0.17 -6.24 -12.90
CA ASP A 39 0.39 -7.59 -13.45
C ASP A 39 1.38 -8.41 -12.60
N VAL A 40 2.33 -7.75 -11.95
CA VAL A 40 3.28 -8.38 -11.00
C VAL A 40 2.67 -8.52 -9.60
N ALA A 41 2.08 -7.45 -9.06
CA ALA A 41 1.60 -7.42 -7.69
C ALA A 41 0.36 -8.30 -7.46
N GLU A 42 -0.60 -8.30 -8.38
CA GLU A 42 -1.86 -9.03 -8.25
C GLU A 42 -1.65 -10.54 -8.00
N PRO A 43 -0.96 -11.30 -8.87
CA PRO A 43 -0.74 -12.73 -8.65
C PRO A 43 0.12 -13.00 -7.42
N TYR A 44 1.09 -12.14 -7.11
CA TYR A 44 1.96 -12.29 -5.95
C TYR A 44 1.16 -12.17 -4.63
N LEU A 45 0.36 -11.11 -4.51
CA LEU A 45 -0.47 -10.86 -3.33
C LEU A 45 -1.51 -11.97 -3.13
N LEU A 46 -2.16 -12.43 -4.20
CA LEU A 46 -3.11 -13.55 -4.16
C LEU A 46 -2.44 -14.87 -3.75
N ASN A 47 -1.17 -15.08 -4.11
CA ASN A 47 -0.41 -16.27 -3.71
C ASN A 47 0.00 -16.24 -2.22
N VAL A 48 0.38 -15.07 -1.71
CA VAL A 48 0.83 -14.91 -0.31
C VAL A 48 -0.33 -14.96 0.67
N ALA A 49 -1.48 -14.35 0.34
CA ALA A 49 -2.60 -14.18 1.27
C ALA A 49 -3.09 -15.48 1.94
N PRO A 50 -3.30 -16.62 1.24
CA PRO A 50 -3.73 -17.86 1.87
C PRO A 50 -2.74 -18.41 2.90
N ALA A 51 -1.43 -18.24 2.67
CA ALA A 51 -0.41 -18.69 3.61
C ALA A 51 -0.42 -17.87 4.90
N VAL A 52 -0.58 -16.55 4.76
CA VAL A 52 -0.69 -15.61 5.89
C VAL A 52 -1.96 -15.88 6.69
N LEU A 53 -3.10 -16.05 6.02
CA LEU A 53 -4.38 -16.34 6.64
C LEU A 53 -4.34 -17.66 7.43
N ARG A 54 -3.78 -18.73 6.85
CA ARG A 54 -3.58 -20.00 7.54
C ARG A 54 -2.67 -19.85 8.77
N ARG A 55 -1.65 -19.00 8.69
CA ARG A 55 -0.74 -18.78 9.80
C ARG A 55 -1.41 -18.02 10.94
N LEU A 56 -2.12 -16.93 10.63
CA LEU A 56 -2.85 -16.13 11.63
C LEU A 56 -3.91 -16.97 12.36
N THR A 57 -4.71 -17.72 11.60
CA THR A 57 -5.73 -18.62 12.16
C THR A 57 -5.13 -19.77 12.95
N GLY A 58 -4.05 -20.39 12.45
CA GLY A 58 -3.33 -21.46 13.17
C GLY A 58 -2.67 -20.99 14.47
N LEU A 59 -2.39 -19.69 14.61
CA LEU A 59 -1.89 -19.07 15.84
C LEU A 59 -3.01 -18.57 16.76
N GLY A 60 -4.29 -18.74 16.38
CA GLY A 60 -5.43 -18.28 17.17
C GLY A 60 -5.53 -16.75 17.27
N ILE A 61 -5.01 -16.02 16.28
CA ILE A 61 -5.05 -14.55 16.26
C ILE A 61 -6.37 -14.12 15.62
N GLU A 62 -7.27 -13.58 16.42
CA GLU A 62 -8.57 -13.09 15.95
C GLU A 62 -8.46 -11.78 15.16
N PRO A 63 -9.25 -11.60 14.08
CA PRO A 63 -9.31 -10.33 13.34
C PRO A 63 -10.08 -9.26 14.12
N ILE A 64 -9.85 -8.00 13.77
CA ILE A 64 -10.66 -6.87 14.23
C ILE A 64 -12.01 -6.90 13.53
N THR A 65 -13.10 -6.79 14.30
CA THR A 65 -14.48 -6.89 13.80
C THR A 65 -15.36 -5.68 14.11
N ALA A 66 -14.94 -4.77 15.01
CA ALA A 66 -15.79 -3.69 15.52
C ALA A 66 -15.14 -2.30 15.41
N ASN A 67 -15.97 -1.26 15.45
CA ASN A 67 -15.55 0.08 15.87
C ASN A 67 -14.97 -0.06 17.28
N VAL A 68 -13.67 0.15 17.45
CA VAL A 68 -13.03 0.04 18.77
C VAL A 68 -13.40 1.26 19.61
N GLY A 69 -14.61 1.26 20.16
CA GLY A 69 -15.09 2.25 21.11
C GLY A 69 -14.61 1.88 22.51
N GLY A 70 -13.91 2.79 23.20
CA GLY A 70 -13.36 2.57 24.54
C GLY A 70 -11.83 2.71 24.65
N GLN A 71 -11.14 3.11 23.58
CA GLN A 71 -9.69 3.19 23.59
C GLN A 71 -9.14 4.20 24.61
N PRO A 72 -8.08 3.86 25.36
CA PRO A 72 -7.26 4.82 26.08
C PRO A 72 -6.82 5.96 25.17
N ALA A 73 -6.72 7.19 25.69
CA ALA A 73 -6.43 8.41 24.93
C ALA A 73 -5.12 8.42 24.10
N TRP A 74 -4.28 7.39 24.23
CA TRP A 74 -3.04 7.21 23.46
C TRP A 74 -3.17 6.29 22.24
N LEU A 75 -4.31 5.61 22.06
CA LEU A 75 -4.59 4.81 20.86
C LEU A 75 -5.45 5.61 19.88
N ALA A 76 -5.04 5.63 18.61
CA ALA A 76 -5.85 6.19 17.54
C ALA A 76 -7.10 5.32 17.30
N PRO A 77 -8.29 5.94 17.10
CA PRO A 77 -9.53 5.21 16.88
C PRO A 77 -9.40 4.27 15.69
N ALA A 78 -9.77 3.01 15.87
CA ALA A 78 -9.82 2.07 14.76
C ALA A 78 -10.85 2.54 13.72
N PRO A 79 -10.54 2.41 12.42
CA PRO A 79 -11.47 2.81 11.36
C PRO A 79 -12.74 1.94 11.41
N PRO A 80 -13.91 2.49 11.07
CA PRO A 80 -15.13 1.70 10.93
C PRO A 80 -15.00 0.75 9.75
N THR A 81 -15.27 -0.54 9.95
CA THR A 81 -15.03 -1.57 8.93
C THR A 81 -16.28 -2.34 8.58
N LYS A 82 -16.36 -2.79 7.33
CA LYS A 82 -17.45 -3.67 6.85
C LYS A 82 -17.08 -5.14 6.94
N VAL A 83 -15.79 -5.45 7.02
CA VAL A 83 -15.25 -6.81 7.01
C VAL A 83 -14.21 -6.98 8.13
N PRO A 84 -14.12 -8.18 8.73
CA PRO A 84 -13.05 -8.47 9.68
C PRO A 84 -11.67 -8.40 9.02
N TYR A 85 -10.67 -7.86 9.73
CA TYR A 85 -9.31 -7.71 9.17
C TYR A 85 -8.19 -7.80 10.22
N TRP A 86 -6.97 -8.12 9.76
CA TRP A 86 -5.73 -8.00 10.53
C TRP A 86 -4.91 -6.81 10.00
N PRO A 87 -4.50 -5.86 10.85
CA PRO A 87 -3.66 -4.75 10.45
C PRO A 87 -2.20 -5.19 10.35
N LEU A 88 -1.66 -5.20 9.13
CA LEU A 88 -0.27 -5.61 8.87
C LEU A 88 0.70 -4.42 8.85
N GLN A 89 0.23 -3.21 9.16
CA GLN A 89 1.06 -2.02 9.31
C GLN A 89 0.74 -1.27 10.62
N ALA A 90 0.29 -1.99 11.64
CA ALA A 90 0.12 -1.42 12.97
C ALA A 90 1.47 -1.01 13.58
N THR A 91 1.45 0.00 14.45
CA THR A 91 2.62 0.29 15.30
C THR A 91 2.56 -0.58 16.55
N TYR A 92 3.70 -1.13 16.95
CA TYR A 92 3.80 -1.98 18.15
C TYR A 92 4.74 -1.34 19.18
N GLY A 93 4.32 -1.36 20.44
CA GLY A 93 5.16 -0.96 21.58
C GLY A 93 6.28 -1.97 21.86
N PRO A 94 7.22 -1.65 22.76
CA PRO A 94 8.30 -2.55 23.17
C PRO A 94 7.78 -3.82 23.85
N ASP A 95 6.58 -3.75 24.45
CA ASP A 95 5.85 -4.88 24.99
C ASP A 95 5.28 -5.77 23.86
N GLY A 96 5.10 -5.27 22.64
CA GLY A 96 4.48 -5.97 21.53
C GLY A 96 2.98 -5.71 21.40
N ARG A 97 2.42 -4.79 22.19
CA ARG A 97 1.02 -4.36 22.04
C ARG A 97 0.89 -3.36 20.91
N ILE A 98 -0.28 -3.34 20.27
CA ILE A 98 -0.55 -2.35 19.23
C ILE A 98 -0.73 -0.98 19.88
N THR A 99 0.01 0.02 19.40
CA THR A 99 0.03 1.39 19.89
C THR A 99 -0.57 2.39 18.91
N ALA A 100 -0.72 2.04 17.64
CA ALA A 100 -1.41 2.86 16.67
C ALA A 100 -2.00 2.04 15.52
N LEU A 101 -3.22 2.44 15.13
CA LEU A 101 -3.91 2.05 13.91
C LEU A 101 -4.32 3.31 13.16
N TYR A 102 -3.66 3.60 12.05
CA TYR A 102 -3.99 4.71 11.18
C TYR A 102 -4.99 4.26 10.09
N GLY A 103 -5.76 5.18 9.52
CA GLY A 103 -6.89 4.84 8.63
C GLY A 103 -6.50 4.25 7.26
N THR A 104 -5.28 4.51 6.78
CA THR A 104 -4.73 3.92 5.54
C THR A 104 -3.52 3.08 5.91
N GLN A 105 -3.72 1.77 6.07
CA GLN A 105 -2.63 0.82 6.27
C GLN A 105 -2.92 -0.48 5.54
N LEU A 106 -1.86 -1.17 5.15
CA LEU A 106 -1.96 -2.51 4.62
C LEU A 106 -2.60 -3.44 5.65
N CYS A 107 -3.75 -4.00 5.29
CA CYS A 107 -4.52 -4.95 6.07
C CYS A 107 -4.70 -6.25 5.28
N LEU A 108 -4.92 -7.36 5.98
CA LEU A 108 -5.43 -8.60 5.39
C LEU A 108 -6.87 -8.82 5.88
N THR A 109 -7.83 -8.95 4.98
CA THR A 109 -9.22 -9.27 5.34
C THR A 109 -9.38 -10.76 5.66
N ALA A 110 -10.41 -11.11 6.44
CA ALA A 110 -10.78 -12.50 6.71
C ALA A 110 -11.14 -13.30 5.43
N GLU A 111 -11.52 -12.60 4.36
CA GLU A 111 -11.79 -13.17 3.04
C GLU A 111 -10.49 -13.51 2.26
N GLY A 112 -9.32 -13.11 2.77
CA GLY A 112 -8.03 -13.41 2.15
C GLY A 112 -7.56 -12.38 1.14
N TYR A 113 -7.94 -11.11 1.30
CA TYR A 113 -7.50 -10.01 0.43
C TYR A 113 -6.65 -8.99 1.19
N PHE A 114 -5.54 -8.58 0.57
CA PHE A 114 -4.80 -7.41 1.07
C PHE A 114 -5.53 -6.13 0.65
N VAL A 115 -5.69 -5.19 1.57
CA VAL A 115 -6.43 -3.93 1.34
C VAL A 115 -5.77 -2.76 2.06
N LEU A 116 -5.97 -1.53 1.56
CA LEU A 116 -5.62 -0.30 2.29
C LEU A 116 -6.77 0.23 3.15
N ASN A 117 -7.98 0.01 2.65
CA ASN A 117 -9.20 0.50 3.23
C ASN A 117 -10.08 -0.67 3.70
N PRO A 118 -10.02 -1.04 4.99
CA PRO A 118 -10.82 -2.13 5.51
C PRO A 118 -12.33 -1.78 5.64
N SER A 119 -12.73 -0.55 5.29
CA SER A 119 -14.14 -0.18 5.13
C SER A 119 -14.76 -0.65 3.81
N LEU A 120 -13.95 -1.11 2.86
CA LEU A 120 -14.43 -1.73 1.62
C LEU A 120 -14.54 -3.26 1.75
N PRO A 121 -15.47 -3.90 1.00
CA PRO A 121 -15.46 -5.35 0.81
C PRO A 121 -14.10 -5.85 0.28
N GLY A 122 -13.69 -7.08 0.62
CA GLY A 122 -12.37 -7.62 0.28
C GLY A 122 -11.96 -7.43 -1.19
N PRO A 123 -12.78 -7.83 -2.18
CA PRO A 123 -12.44 -7.65 -3.60
C PRO A 123 -12.35 -6.19 -4.05
N GLN A 124 -13.19 -5.32 -3.48
CA GLN A 124 -13.20 -3.89 -3.83
C GLN A 124 -11.97 -3.19 -3.26
N GLY A 125 -11.65 -3.45 -1.99
CA GLY A 125 -10.44 -2.94 -1.36
C GLY A 125 -9.16 -3.49 -1.98
N PHE A 126 -9.18 -4.72 -2.49
CA PHE A 126 -8.05 -5.28 -3.23
C PHE A 126 -7.85 -4.57 -4.57
N THR A 127 -8.93 -4.30 -5.28
CA THR A 127 -8.88 -3.52 -6.52
C THR A 127 -8.34 -2.11 -6.28
N GLU A 128 -8.82 -1.44 -5.23
CA GLU A 128 -8.31 -0.12 -4.82
C GLU A 128 -6.81 -0.15 -4.49
N LEU A 129 -6.37 -1.18 -3.76
CA LEU A 129 -4.94 -1.38 -3.49
C LEU A 129 -4.16 -1.51 -4.80
N LEU A 130 -4.58 -2.38 -5.72
CA LEU A 130 -3.90 -2.61 -6.99
C LEU A 130 -3.85 -1.37 -7.88
N ASP A 131 -4.91 -0.55 -7.87
CA ASP A 131 -4.96 0.71 -8.62
C ASP A 131 -3.96 1.76 -8.09
N SER A 132 -3.53 1.60 -6.83
CA SER A 132 -2.51 2.44 -6.20
C SER A 132 -1.08 1.92 -6.38
N VAL A 133 -0.87 0.67 -6.83
CA VAL A 133 0.48 0.10 -6.99
C VAL A 133 1.19 0.74 -8.19
N TYR A 134 2.47 1.04 -8.01
CA TYR A 134 3.33 1.63 -9.03
C TYR A 134 4.74 1.06 -8.97
N VAL A 135 5.52 1.36 -10.01
CA VAL A 135 6.91 0.92 -10.15
C VAL A 135 7.85 1.93 -9.49
N ILE A 136 8.78 1.43 -8.68
CA ILE A 136 9.86 2.22 -8.08
C ILE A 136 11.21 1.82 -8.67
N ARG A 137 12.13 2.77 -8.82
CA ARG A 137 13.50 2.44 -9.27
C ARG A 137 14.29 1.78 -8.16
N GLN A 138 15.14 0.83 -8.53
CA GLN A 138 16.17 0.31 -7.64
C GLN A 138 17.24 1.39 -7.40
N GLN A 139 17.13 2.11 -6.29
CA GLN A 139 18.06 3.17 -5.90
C GLN A 139 18.42 3.05 -4.41
N PRO A 140 19.59 3.56 -3.99
CA PRO A 140 19.98 3.56 -2.58
C PRO A 140 19.07 4.43 -1.70
N LEU A 141 18.24 5.30 -2.30
CA LEU A 141 17.24 6.14 -1.64
C LEU A 141 15.92 6.06 -2.40
N TYR A 142 14.89 5.55 -1.75
CA TYR A 142 13.55 5.39 -2.31
C TYR A 142 12.73 6.69 -2.20
N SER A 143 13.28 7.81 -2.67
CA SER A 143 12.68 9.16 -2.55
C SER A 143 11.45 9.38 -3.45
N ASN A 144 11.21 8.47 -4.40
CA ASN A 144 10.06 8.49 -5.29
C ASN A 144 8.87 7.69 -4.75
N VAL A 145 8.90 7.28 -3.47
CA VAL A 145 7.82 6.49 -2.88
C VAL A 145 6.66 7.39 -2.44
N GLU A 146 5.51 7.18 -3.05
CA GLU A 146 4.23 7.79 -2.66
C GLU A 146 3.74 7.25 -1.31
N HIS A 147 3.41 8.16 -0.39
CA HIS A 147 2.97 7.81 0.96
C HIS A 147 1.57 7.16 1.00
N SER A 148 0.79 7.34 -0.06
CA SER A 148 -0.56 6.81 -0.21
C SER A 148 -0.61 5.34 -0.64
N ALA A 149 0.47 4.83 -1.22
CA ALA A 149 0.52 3.52 -1.85
C ALA A 149 1.64 2.69 -1.22
N PRO A 150 1.35 1.92 -0.15
CA PRO A 150 2.38 1.21 0.59
C PRO A 150 2.88 -0.03 -0.14
N VAL A 151 2.28 -0.46 -1.26
CA VAL A 151 2.77 -1.60 -2.06
C VAL A 151 3.31 -1.10 -3.38
N VAL A 152 4.52 -1.55 -3.72
CA VAL A 152 5.27 -1.10 -4.90
C VAL A 152 5.96 -2.28 -5.57
N VAL A 153 6.29 -2.14 -6.86
CA VAL A 153 7.07 -3.11 -7.61
C VAL A 153 8.43 -2.51 -7.96
N GLU A 154 9.51 -3.24 -7.70
CA GLU A 154 10.88 -2.77 -7.98
C GLU A 154 11.23 -2.96 -9.47
N ASP A 155 11.54 -1.85 -10.16
CA ASP A 155 11.87 -1.80 -11.58
C ASP A 155 13.00 -2.76 -11.96
N GLY A 156 12.83 -3.46 -13.08
CA GLY A 156 13.76 -4.49 -13.54
C GLY A 156 13.73 -5.79 -12.73
N THR A 157 12.79 -5.95 -11.80
CA THR A 157 12.59 -7.17 -11.01
C THR A 157 11.11 -7.51 -10.85
N ASP A 158 10.79 -8.76 -10.49
CA ASP A 158 9.43 -9.16 -10.11
C ASP A 158 9.18 -9.02 -8.60
N ARG A 159 9.96 -8.18 -7.91
CA ARG A 159 9.88 -8.05 -6.46
C ARG A 159 8.76 -7.09 -6.08
N VAL A 160 7.84 -7.61 -5.26
CA VAL A 160 6.79 -6.81 -4.60
C VAL A 160 7.30 -6.38 -3.24
N CYS A 161 7.28 -5.08 -2.99
CA CYS A 161 7.77 -4.48 -1.77
C CYS A 161 6.69 -3.71 -1.04
N VAL A 162 6.91 -3.49 0.25
CA VAL A 162 6.09 -2.61 1.09
C VAL A 162 6.91 -1.41 1.51
N ALA A 163 6.37 -0.21 1.29
CA ALA A 163 6.87 1.03 1.86
C ALA A 163 6.31 1.23 3.27
N THR A 164 7.21 1.42 4.23
CA THR A 164 6.90 1.79 5.61
C THR A 164 7.33 3.22 5.85
N HIS A 165 6.38 4.10 6.13
CA HIS A 165 6.60 5.52 6.33
C HIS A 165 6.75 5.80 7.83
N GLY A 166 7.98 5.90 8.31
CA GLY A 166 8.30 6.40 9.66
C GLY A 166 8.36 7.94 9.69
N TYR A 167 8.59 8.52 10.88
CA TYR A 167 8.61 9.97 11.07
C TYR A 167 9.70 10.72 10.28
N ASP A 168 10.78 10.05 9.85
CA ASP A 168 11.89 10.71 9.14
C ASP A 168 12.40 9.97 7.89
N ASN A 169 11.99 8.72 7.64
CA ASN A 169 12.47 7.94 6.49
C ASN A 169 11.42 6.92 6.00
N ALA A 170 11.25 6.85 4.69
CA ALA A 170 10.57 5.74 4.03
C ALA A 170 11.52 4.54 3.95
N ILE A 171 11.12 3.39 4.49
CA ILE A 171 11.86 2.13 4.39
C ILE A 171 11.07 1.19 3.51
N VAL A 172 11.70 0.74 2.41
CA VAL A 172 11.13 -0.29 1.53
C VAL A 172 11.66 -1.65 1.97
N THR A 173 10.76 -2.59 2.20
CA THR A 173 11.07 -3.98 2.60
C THR A 173 10.40 -4.93 1.62
N GLU A 174 10.98 -6.12 1.41
CA GLU A 174 10.29 -7.16 0.65
C GLU A 174 8.96 -7.50 1.32
N PHE A 175 7.89 -7.63 0.52
CA PHE A 175 6.54 -7.80 1.06
C PHE A 175 6.41 -9.06 1.90
N SER A 176 7.04 -10.16 1.49
CA SER A 176 7.07 -11.44 2.21
C SER A 176 7.66 -11.27 3.61
N ASP A 177 8.83 -10.66 3.70
CA ASP A 177 9.56 -10.41 4.95
C ASP A 177 8.77 -9.45 5.86
N HIS A 178 8.22 -8.39 5.28
CA HIS A 178 7.36 -7.46 6.01
C HIS A 178 6.15 -8.18 6.63
N VAL A 179 5.42 -8.97 5.85
CA VAL A 179 4.25 -9.69 6.35
C VAL A 179 4.64 -10.75 7.38
N ALA A 180 5.75 -11.47 7.19
CA ALA A 180 6.24 -12.44 8.15
C ALA A 180 6.55 -11.79 9.51
N GLU A 181 7.19 -10.62 9.50
CA GLU A 181 7.48 -9.84 10.70
C GLU A 181 6.19 -9.35 11.37
N GLN A 182 5.22 -8.88 10.58
CA GLN A 182 3.94 -8.37 11.11
C GLN A 182 3.09 -9.47 11.73
N VAL A 183 3.06 -10.66 11.13
CA VAL A 183 2.43 -11.84 11.74
C VAL A 183 3.13 -12.22 13.05
N ARG A 184 4.46 -12.13 13.12
CA ARG A 184 5.22 -12.39 14.34
C ARG A 184 4.86 -11.39 15.44
N LEU A 185 4.73 -10.10 15.10
CA LEU A 185 4.34 -9.05 16.03
C LEU A 185 2.90 -9.22 16.52
N LEU A 186 1.96 -9.53 15.63
CA LEU A 186 0.57 -9.85 15.99
C LEU A 186 0.47 -11.05 16.93
N HIS A 187 1.26 -12.10 16.68
CA HIS A 187 1.30 -13.27 17.57
C HIS A 187 1.85 -12.92 18.95
N ARG A 188 2.91 -12.09 19.02
CA ARG A 188 3.41 -11.60 20.30
C ARG A 188 2.35 -10.77 21.03
N ALA A 189 1.64 -9.91 20.29
CA ALA A 189 0.56 -9.09 20.84
C ALA A 189 -0.55 -9.97 21.43
N SER A 190 -0.97 -11.04 20.73
CA SER A 190 -2.05 -11.93 21.15
C SER A 190 -1.74 -12.68 22.46
N GLN A 191 -0.46 -12.95 22.74
CA GLN A 191 -0.04 -13.62 23.98
C GLN A 191 -0.13 -12.75 25.23
N LEU A 192 -0.17 -11.42 25.09
CA LEU A 192 -0.03 -10.47 26.21
C LEU A 192 -1.37 -9.90 26.71
N GLY A 193 -2.48 -10.51 26.32
CA GLY A 193 -3.84 -10.04 26.57
C GLY A 193 -4.47 -9.38 25.35
N PRO A 194 -5.78 -9.06 25.39
CA PRO A 194 -6.55 -8.73 24.20
C PRO A 194 -5.89 -7.59 23.41
N ILE A 195 -5.67 -7.87 22.13
CA ILE A 195 -4.99 -7.01 21.14
C ILE A 195 -5.71 -5.64 21.01
N TRP A 196 -6.95 -5.59 21.48
CA TRP A 196 -7.85 -4.45 21.45
C TRP A 196 -8.57 -4.46 22.79
N ASN A 197 -8.10 -3.70 23.78
CA ASN A 197 -8.85 -3.58 25.02
C ASN A 197 -10.27 -3.07 24.69
N HIS A 198 -11.26 -3.88 25.06
CA HIS A 198 -12.69 -3.59 25.00
C HIS A 198 -13.04 -2.31 25.77
#